data_AF-A0A1B6K8U5-F1
#
_entry.id   AF-A0A1B6K8U5-F1
#
_cell.length_a   1.000
_cell.length_b   1.000
_cell.length_c   1.000
_cell.angle_alpha   90.00
_cell.angle_beta   90.00
_cell.angle_gamma   90.00
#
_symmetry.space_group_name_H-M   'P 1'
#
loop_
_entity.id
_entity.type
_entity.pdbx_description
1 polymer ?
#
loop_
_entity_poly.entity_id
_entity_poly.type
_entity_poly.pdbx_seq_one_letter_code
_entity_poly.pdbx_strand_id
1 'polypeptide(L)'
;NDLRSGVCPATMFKCVVIDEAHRATKEYSYCHVIKELEKAGAMFRILALSATPGSNIKAVIEVVQNLRISTLELRGEESPDVTPYTHAKQIEPVSLSLSKNVLDFREQFLLIFERYAKNLREARLVTCNVQNLTKFQLLKASERIRSRPPNGMTKARVGVLMSDFAVCMTLAHGLELLQTYGLRAFYQYFTGCDDEENRKAAF
;
A
#
# COMPACT_ATOMS: atom_id res chain seq x y z
N ASN A 1 28.54 -18.07 3.42
CA ASN A 1 28.28 -17.18 4.57
C ASN A 1 29.37 -17.40 5.59
N ASP A 2 29.95 -16.34 6.15
CA ASP A 2 31.23 -16.38 6.86
C ASP A 2 31.23 -17.20 8.15
N LEU A 3 30.04 -17.35 8.74
CA LEU A 3 29.78 -18.28 9.85
C LEU A 3 29.94 -19.75 9.44
N ARG A 4 29.56 -20.12 8.20
CA ARG A 4 29.67 -21.50 7.69
C ARG A 4 31.05 -21.82 7.15
N SER A 5 31.73 -20.83 6.55
CA SER A 5 33.12 -20.99 6.08
C SER A 5 34.13 -20.90 7.22
N GLY A 6 33.71 -20.59 8.45
CA GLY A 6 34.57 -20.52 9.63
C GLY A 6 35.48 -19.28 9.66
N VAL A 7 35.32 -18.35 8.71
CA VAL A 7 36.05 -17.08 8.67
C VAL A 7 35.68 -16.23 9.88
N CYS A 8 34.42 -16.31 10.33
CA CYS A 8 33.95 -15.67 11.56
C CYS A 8 33.49 -16.74 12.56
N PRO A 9 34.28 -17.06 13.59
CA PRO A 9 33.90 -18.08 14.57
C PRO A 9 32.65 -17.67 15.36
N ALA A 10 31.62 -18.53 15.33
CA ALA A 10 30.35 -18.28 16.04
C ALA A 10 30.53 -18.01 17.54
N THR A 11 31.54 -18.63 18.18
CA THR A 11 31.84 -18.50 19.61
C THR A 11 32.35 -17.11 20.01
N MET A 12 32.83 -16.30 19.06
CA MET A 12 33.28 -14.93 19.30
C MET A 12 32.12 -13.94 19.45
N PHE A 13 30.94 -14.26 18.90
CA PHE A 13 29.77 -13.38 19.00
C PHE A 13 29.17 -13.46 20.41
N LYS A 14 29.12 -12.31 21.10
CA LYS A 14 28.50 -12.19 22.44
C LYS A 14 27.16 -11.47 22.42
N CYS A 15 26.96 -10.57 21.47
CA CYS A 15 25.73 -9.82 21.31
C CYS A 15 25.37 -9.71 19.83
N VAL A 16 24.11 -9.95 19.50
CA VAL A 16 23.55 -9.78 18.15
C VAL A 16 22.42 -8.77 18.24
N VAL A 17 22.60 -7.64 17.58
CA VAL A 17 21.57 -6.60 17.46
C VAL A 17 20.95 -6.69 16.08
N ILE A 18 19.64 -6.93 16.03
CA ILE A 18 18.86 -6.97 14.81
C ILE A 18 18.04 -5.68 14.74
N ASP A 19 18.41 -4.81 13.81
CA ASP A 19 17.59 -3.66 13.44
C ASP A 19 16.49 -4.07 12.45
N GLU A 20 15.37 -3.36 12.47
CA GLU A 20 14.17 -3.68 11.70
C GLU A 20 13.71 -5.13 11.86
N ALA A 21 13.64 -5.60 13.11
CA ALA A 21 13.36 -6.99 13.46
C ALA A 21 12.03 -7.54 12.90
N HIS A 22 11.10 -6.67 12.51
CA HIS A 22 9.87 -7.06 11.82
C HIS A 22 10.11 -7.80 10.49
N ARG A 23 11.32 -7.68 9.91
CA ARG A 23 11.74 -8.42 8.71
C ARG A 23 12.15 -9.86 8.99
N ALA A 24 12.30 -10.26 10.26
CA ALA A 24 12.65 -11.62 10.66
C ALA A 24 11.47 -12.61 10.52
N THR A 25 10.85 -12.61 9.34
CA THR A 25 9.81 -13.54 8.94
C THR A 25 10.33 -14.40 7.79
N LYS A 26 9.85 -15.64 7.67
CA LYS A 26 10.24 -16.58 6.60
C LYS A 26 11.76 -16.85 6.53
N GLU A 27 12.29 -16.97 5.31
CA GLU A 27 13.70 -17.29 4.97
C GLU A 27 14.60 -16.04 4.95
N TYR A 28 14.31 -15.03 5.77
CA TYR A 28 15.18 -13.86 5.83
C TYR A 28 16.54 -14.22 6.44
N SER A 29 17.60 -13.54 6.02
CA SER A 29 18.98 -13.84 6.42
C SER A 29 19.19 -13.79 7.95
N TYR A 30 18.44 -12.94 8.66
CA TYR A 30 18.45 -12.88 10.13
C TYR A 30 18.13 -14.23 10.77
N CYS A 31 17.06 -14.89 10.31
CA CYS A 31 16.64 -16.19 10.83
C CYS A 31 17.74 -17.25 10.62
N HIS A 32 18.45 -17.18 9.49
CA HIS A 32 19.57 -18.08 9.22
C HIS A 32 20.75 -17.83 10.14
N VAL A 33 21.14 -16.58 10.36
CA VAL A 33 22.27 -16.24 11.24
C VAL A 33 22.02 -16.75 12.66
N ILE A 34 20.84 -16.49 13.22
CA ILE A 34 20.50 -16.95 14.58
C ILE A 34 20.53 -18.48 14.67
N LYS A 35 19.93 -19.18 13.71
CA LYS A 35 19.96 -20.66 13.66
C LYS A 35 21.38 -21.22 13.57
N GLU A 36 22.27 -20.58 12.83
CA GLU A 36 23.66 -21.04 12.69
C GLU A 36 24.49 -20.77 13.96
N LEU A 37 24.26 -19.64 14.64
CA LEU A 37 24.87 -19.36 15.95
C LEU A 37 24.41 -20.36 17.02
N GLU A 38 23.11 -20.69 17.05
CA GLU A 38 22.55 -21.71 17.95
C GLU A 38 23.17 -23.09 17.69
N LYS A 39 23.23 -23.52 16.42
CA LYS A 39 23.84 -24.81 16.04
C LYS A 39 25.30 -24.92 16.42
N ALA A 40 26.04 -23.82 16.36
CA ALA A 40 27.44 -23.75 16.77
C ALA A 40 27.63 -23.72 18.30
N GLY A 41 26.54 -23.72 19.09
CA GLY A 41 26.58 -23.67 20.55
C GLY A 41 27.06 -22.32 21.09
N ALA A 42 26.94 -21.25 20.32
CA ALA A 42 27.35 -19.92 20.76
C ALA A 42 26.42 -19.42 21.88
N MET A 43 27.01 -18.90 22.96
CA MET A 43 26.27 -18.18 24.00
C MET A 43 26.28 -16.69 23.68
N PHE A 44 25.12 -16.16 23.30
CA PHE A 44 24.96 -14.75 22.91
C PHE A 44 23.69 -14.14 23.49
N ARG A 45 23.71 -12.81 23.67
CA ARG A 45 22.54 -11.97 23.90
C ARG A 45 21.98 -11.55 22.55
N ILE A 46 20.67 -11.58 22.38
CA ILE A 46 20.00 -10.98 21.23
C ILE A 46 19.21 -9.75 21.66
N LEU A 47 19.29 -8.70 20.84
CA LEU A 47 18.46 -7.50 20.96
C LEU A 47 17.78 -7.26 19.60
N ALA A 48 16.47 -7.11 19.60
CA ALA A 48 15.68 -6.88 18.41
C ALA A 48 15.01 -5.51 18.50
N LEU A 49 15.36 -4.62 17.56
CA LEU A 49 14.83 -3.26 17.48
C LEU A 49 13.79 -3.21 16.36
N SER A 50 12.60 -2.69 16.66
CA SER A 50 11.56 -2.47 15.64
C SER A 50 10.53 -1.47 16.13
N ALA A 51 10.10 -0.57 15.25
CA ALA A 51 8.97 0.31 15.51
C ALA A 51 7.64 -0.48 15.57
N THR A 52 7.50 -1.50 14.72
CA THR A 52 6.32 -2.37 14.68
C THR A 52 6.75 -3.80 14.41
N PRO A 53 6.69 -4.74 15.36
CA PRO A 53 7.18 -6.11 15.16
C PRO A 53 6.35 -6.94 14.15
N GLY A 54 5.14 -6.51 13.81
CA GLY A 54 4.30 -7.15 12.79
C GLY A 54 2.93 -6.49 12.69
N SER A 55 2.22 -6.71 11.58
CA SER A 55 0.88 -6.16 11.33
C SER A 55 -0.25 -6.96 11.99
N ASN A 56 0.04 -8.17 12.47
CA ASN A 56 -0.91 -9.02 13.17
C ASN A 56 -0.19 -9.89 14.22
N ILE A 57 -0.96 -10.46 15.15
CA ILE A 57 -0.43 -11.27 16.26
C ILE A 57 0.41 -12.45 15.76
N LYS A 58 0.01 -13.10 14.65
CA LYS A 58 0.75 -14.24 14.10
C LYS A 58 2.15 -13.84 13.61
N ALA A 59 2.27 -12.71 12.94
CA ALA A 59 3.54 -12.18 12.47
C ALA A 59 4.46 -11.81 13.64
N VAL A 60 3.90 -11.22 14.70
CA VAL A 60 4.68 -10.90 15.91
C VAL A 60 5.20 -12.18 16.58
N ILE A 61 4.34 -13.20 16.73
CA ILE A 61 4.76 -14.51 17.27
C ILE A 61 5.86 -15.14 16.40
N GLU A 62 5.73 -15.07 15.08
CA GLU A 62 6.74 -15.59 14.15
C GLU A 62 8.10 -14.91 14.37
N VAL A 63 8.14 -13.58 14.45
CA VAL A 63 9.38 -12.82 14.70
C VAL A 63 9.99 -13.19 16.06
N VAL A 64 9.17 -13.25 17.12
CA VAL A 64 9.59 -13.63 18.48
C VAL A 64 10.22 -15.03 18.50
N GLN A 65 9.58 -15.99 17.83
CA GLN A 65 10.06 -17.37 17.75
C GLN A 65 11.33 -17.52 16.91
N ASN A 66 11.41 -16.81 15.78
CA ASN A 66 12.55 -16.85 14.87
C ASN A 66 13.80 -16.24 15.49
N LEU A 67 13.64 -15.15 16.25
CA LEU A 67 14.73 -14.44 16.90
C LEU A 67 14.99 -14.92 18.34
N ARG A 68 14.23 -15.90 18.85
CA ARG A 68 14.38 -16.43 20.23
C ARG A 68 14.23 -15.36 21.31
N ILE A 69 13.29 -14.45 21.10
CA ILE A 69 13.05 -13.34 22.03
C ILE A 69 12.32 -13.88 23.27
N SER A 70 12.95 -13.73 24.44
CA SER A 70 12.38 -14.15 25.72
C SER A 70 11.49 -13.09 26.37
N THR A 71 11.73 -11.81 26.05
CA THR A 71 11.08 -10.67 26.70
C THR A 71 10.82 -9.60 25.66
N LEU A 72 9.58 -9.08 25.65
CA LEU A 72 9.17 -8.00 24.77
C LEU A 72 8.95 -6.75 25.61
N GLU A 73 9.67 -5.68 25.27
CA GLU A 73 9.48 -4.36 25.86
C GLU A 73 8.80 -3.47 24.84
N LEU A 74 7.65 -2.92 25.21
CA LEU A 74 6.92 -1.96 24.40
C LEU A 74 6.96 -0.60 25.09
N ARG A 75 7.32 0.42 24.31
CA ARG A 75 7.29 1.82 24.70
C ARG A 75 6.57 2.62 23.62
N GLY A 76 5.66 3.48 24.05
CA GLY A 76 4.99 4.46 23.22
C GLY A 76 5.18 5.86 23.81
N GLU A 77 4.68 6.87 23.10
CA GLU A 77 4.83 8.29 23.47
C GLU A 77 4.24 8.62 24.86
N GLU A 78 3.20 7.88 25.27
CA GLU A 78 2.51 7.99 26.56
C GLU A 78 3.15 7.17 27.69
N SER A 79 4.29 6.51 27.45
CA SER A 79 4.94 5.69 28.50
C SER A 79 5.57 6.60 29.56
N PRO A 80 5.45 6.30 30.87
CA PRO A 80 5.95 7.17 31.94
C PRO A 80 7.44 7.51 31.86
N ASP A 81 8.24 6.63 31.27
CA ASP A 81 9.68 6.80 31.05
C ASP A 81 10.03 7.56 29.75
N VAL A 82 9.05 7.78 28.86
CA VAL A 82 9.19 8.49 27.58
C VAL A 82 8.56 9.89 27.66
N THR A 83 7.40 10.03 28.31
CA THR A 83 6.64 11.29 28.42
C THR A 83 7.48 12.52 28.83
N PRO A 84 8.44 12.44 29.78
CA PRO A 84 9.27 13.58 30.14
C PRO A 84 10.15 14.12 28.99
N TYR A 85 10.39 13.29 27.98
CA TYR A 85 11.21 13.58 26.80
C TYR A 85 10.35 13.80 25.54
N THR A 86 9.04 13.56 25.61
CA THR A 86 8.11 13.80 24.49
C THR A 86 7.70 15.27 24.49
N HIS A 87 8.03 15.98 23.42
CA HIS A 87 7.58 17.37 23.24
C HIS A 87 6.14 17.42 22.69
N ALA A 88 5.30 18.26 23.29
CA ALA A 88 3.95 18.47 22.81
C ALA A 88 3.96 19.08 21.40
N LYS A 89 3.18 18.49 20.49
CA LYS A 89 2.95 19.01 19.14
C LYS A 89 1.54 19.59 19.07
N GLN A 90 1.44 20.90 18.89
CA GLN A 90 0.16 21.54 18.59
C GLN A 90 -0.14 21.37 17.09
N ILE A 91 -1.18 20.60 16.77
CA ILE A 91 -1.67 20.45 15.40
C ILE A 91 -2.93 21.31 15.29
N GLU A 92 -2.89 22.33 14.45
CA GLU A 92 -4.04 23.18 14.15
C GLU A 92 -4.60 22.79 12.78
N PRO A 93 -5.60 21.88 12.71
CA PRO A 93 -6.22 21.53 11.44
C PRO A 93 -7.05 22.69 10.92
N VAL A 94 -6.59 23.33 9.85
CA VAL A 94 -7.36 24.34 9.13
C VAL A 94 -8.26 23.63 8.12
N SER A 95 -9.55 23.51 8.45
CA SER A 95 -10.55 22.96 7.54
C SER A 95 -10.96 24.03 6.51
N LEU A 96 -10.63 23.79 5.26
CA LEU A 96 -11.03 24.64 4.14
C LEU A 96 -12.23 24.01 3.44
N SER A 97 -13.33 24.75 3.34
CA SER A 97 -14.48 24.32 2.55
C SER A 97 -14.21 24.55 1.06
N LEU A 98 -14.58 23.57 0.24
CA LEU A 98 -14.59 23.75 -1.20
C LEU A 98 -15.65 24.77 -1.59
N SER A 99 -15.34 25.64 -2.55
CA SER A 99 -16.33 26.59 -3.08
C SER A 99 -17.52 25.86 -3.70
N LYS A 100 -18.71 26.46 -3.61
CA LYS A 100 -19.94 25.89 -4.18
C LYS A 100 -19.80 25.49 -5.64
N ASN A 101 -19.11 26.32 -6.44
CA ASN A 101 -18.88 26.03 -7.87
C ASN A 101 -18.10 24.73 -8.10
N VAL A 102 -17.09 24.45 -7.26
CA VAL A 102 -16.30 23.22 -7.35
C VAL A 102 -17.11 22.01 -6.89
N LEU A 103 -17.94 22.17 -5.85
CA LEU A 103 -18.83 21.12 -5.37
C LEU A 103 -19.89 20.77 -6.43
N ASP A 104 -20.56 21.77 -6.99
CA ASP A 104 -21.58 21.58 -8.02
C ASP A 104 -20.99 20.90 -9.26
N PHE A 105 -19.78 21.32 -9.68
CA PHE A 105 -19.07 20.67 -10.79
C PHE A 105 -18.70 19.22 -10.47
N ARG A 106 -18.19 18.96 -9.25
CA ARG A 106 -17.86 17.60 -8.79
C ARG A 106 -19.08 16.70 -8.82
N GLU A 107 -20.23 17.15 -8.31
CA GLU A 107 -21.44 16.33 -8.31
C GLU A 107 -21.92 16.01 -9.73
N GLN A 108 -21.87 16.98 -10.65
CA GLN A 108 -22.17 16.73 -12.07
C GLN A 108 -21.19 15.72 -12.69
N PHE A 109 -19.89 15.86 -12.39
CA PHE A 109 -18.88 14.92 -12.87
C PHE A 109 -19.09 13.51 -12.33
N LEU A 110 -19.49 13.36 -11.06
CA LEU A 110 -19.80 12.07 -10.45
C LEU A 110 -21.00 11.39 -11.10
N LEU A 111 -22.01 12.13 -11.54
CA LEU A 111 -23.14 11.57 -12.31
C LEU A 111 -22.69 10.96 -13.63
N ILE A 112 -21.74 11.62 -14.32
CA ILE A 112 -21.13 11.09 -15.55
C ILE A 112 -20.35 9.82 -15.22
N PHE A 113 -19.51 9.85 -14.18
CA PHE A 113 -18.71 8.70 -13.78
C PHE A 113 -19.58 7.51 -13.37
N GLU A 114 -20.66 7.74 -12.63
CA GLU A 114 -21.62 6.71 -12.23
C GLU A 114 -22.21 5.96 -13.43
N ARG A 115 -22.48 6.66 -14.55
CA ARG A 115 -23.01 6.03 -15.77
C ARG A 115 -22.06 4.98 -16.35
N TYR A 116 -20.77 5.24 -16.36
CA TYR A 116 -19.75 4.29 -16.87
C TYR A 116 -19.42 3.21 -15.84
N ALA A 117 -19.43 3.56 -14.55
CA ALA A 117 -19.18 2.60 -13.47
C ALA A 117 -20.35 1.62 -13.25
N LYS A 118 -21.56 1.95 -13.72
CA LYS A 118 -22.77 1.14 -13.56
C LYS A 118 -22.58 -0.29 -14.08
N ASN A 119 -22.09 -0.45 -15.30
CA ASN A 119 -21.86 -1.78 -15.90
C ASN A 119 -20.88 -2.62 -15.08
N LEU A 120 -19.81 -1.99 -14.58
CA LEU A 120 -18.80 -2.65 -13.74
C LEU A 120 -19.38 -3.07 -12.38
N ARG A 121 -20.31 -2.28 -11.83
CA ARG A 121 -21.01 -2.57 -10.57
C ARG A 121 -22.03 -3.69 -10.72
N GLU A 122 -22.83 -3.65 -11.78
CA GLU A 122 -23.81 -4.70 -12.10
C GLU A 122 -23.12 -6.05 -12.35
N ALA A 123 -21.93 -6.02 -12.98
CA ALA A 123 -21.08 -7.19 -13.12
C ALA A 123 -20.35 -7.61 -11.82
N ARG A 124 -20.58 -6.91 -10.70
CA ARG A 124 -19.95 -7.13 -9.37
C ARG A 124 -18.43 -7.08 -9.39
N LEU A 125 -17.86 -6.28 -10.30
CA LEU A 125 -16.42 -6.12 -10.47
C LEU A 125 -15.85 -5.00 -9.59
N VAL A 126 -16.71 -4.02 -9.30
CA VAL A 126 -16.42 -2.89 -8.42
C VAL A 126 -17.57 -2.76 -7.42
N THR A 127 -17.26 -2.65 -6.13
CA THR A 127 -18.24 -2.58 -5.04
C THR A 127 -18.31 -1.20 -4.38
N CYS A 128 -17.35 -0.32 -4.66
CA CYS A 128 -17.26 0.99 -4.04
C CYS A 128 -18.09 2.04 -4.79
N ASN A 129 -18.56 3.06 -4.07
CA ASN A 129 -19.11 4.29 -4.66
C ASN A 129 -18.01 4.94 -5.53
N VAL A 130 -18.39 5.48 -6.70
CA VAL A 130 -17.49 6.20 -7.61
C VAL A 130 -16.72 7.33 -6.92
N GLN A 131 -17.29 7.94 -5.87
CA GLN A 131 -16.63 8.96 -5.06
C GLN A 131 -15.33 8.48 -4.39
N ASN A 132 -15.25 7.19 -4.07
CA ASN A 132 -14.12 6.57 -3.37
C ASN A 132 -13.33 5.62 -4.26
N LEU A 133 -13.64 5.60 -5.56
CA LEU A 133 -13.07 4.64 -6.49
C LEU A 133 -11.70 5.12 -6.95
N THR A 134 -10.66 4.42 -6.51
CA THR A 134 -9.28 4.75 -6.87
C THR A 134 -8.84 4.08 -8.17
N LYS A 135 -7.89 4.69 -8.87
CA LYS A 135 -7.24 4.11 -10.05
C LYS A 135 -6.66 2.73 -9.76
N PHE A 136 -6.08 2.52 -8.58
CA PHE A 136 -5.51 1.24 -8.17
C PHE A 136 -6.57 0.14 -8.04
N GLN A 137 -7.73 0.44 -7.47
CA GLN A 137 -8.83 -0.52 -7.37
C GLN A 137 -9.35 -0.93 -8.75
N LEU A 138 -9.51 0.03 -9.66
CA LEU A 138 -9.91 -0.22 -11.04
C LEU A 138 -8.88 -1.07 -11.80
N LEU A 139 -7.59 -0.74 -11.67
CA LEU A 139 -6.51 -1.50 -12.30
C LEU A 139 -6.53 -2.95 -11.82
N LYS A 140 -6.55 -3.17 -10.50
CA LYS A 140 -6.57 -4.52 -9.90
C LYS A 140 -7.82 -5.31 -10.29
N ALA A 141 -8.97 -4.65 -10.43
CA ALA A 141 -10.20 -5.28 -10.90
C ALA A 141 -10.09 -5.69 -12.39
N SER A 142 -9.52 -4.83 -13.24
CA SER A 142 -9.29 -5.14 -14.66
C SER A 142 -8.32 -6.31 -14.86
N GLU A 143 -7.25 -6.38 -14.07
CA GLU A 143 -6.26 -7.48 -14.10
C GLU A 143 -6.89 -8.82 -13.70
N ARG A 144 -7.79 -8.81 -12.71
CA ARG A 144 -8.53 -10.02 -12.28
C ARG A 144 -9.37 -10.60 -13.41
N ILE A 145 -10.08 -9.76 -14.17
CA ILE A 145 -10.90 -10.23 -15.29
C ILE A 145 -10.04 -10.70 -16.45
N ARG A 146 -8.92 -10.01 -16.71
CA ARG A 146 -7.98 -10.42 -17.76
C ARG A 146 -7.35 -11.78 -17.46
N SER A 147 -6.98 -12.03 -16.21
CA SER A 147 -6.35 -13.28 -15.77
C SER A 147 -7.35 -14.42 -15.54
N ARG A 148 -8.55 -14.10 -15.04
CA ARG A 148 -9.60 -15.06 -14.70
C ARG A 148 -10.98 -14.49 -15.05
N PRO A 149 -11.38 -14.54 -16.33
CA PRO A 149 -12.71 -14.09 -16.71
C PRO A 149 -13.77 -14.98 -16.05
N PRO A 150 -14.91 -14.43 -15.59
CA PRO A 150 -15.98 -15.23 -15.00
C PRO A 150 -16.49 -16.31 -15.96
N ASN A 151 -16.72 -17.51 -15.44
CA ASN A 151 -17.24 -18.64 -16.23
C ASN A 151 -18.56 -18.25 -16.92
N GLY A 152 -18.66 -18.49 -18.22
CA GLY A 152 -19.85 -18.14 -19.03
C GLY A 152 -19.84 -16.73 -19.63
N MET A 153 -18.79 -15.92 -19.42
CA MET A 153 -18.66 -14.61 -20.05
C MET A 153 -18.04 -14.71 -21.44
N THR A 154 -18.72 -14.15 -22.46
CA THR A 154 -18.19 -14.13 -23.84
C THR A 154 -17.01 -13.17 -23.97
N LYS A 155 -16.08 -13.46 -24.90
CA LYS A 155 -14.93 -12.57 -25.18
C LYS A 155 -15.37 -11.14 -25.54
N ALA A 156 -16.49 -11.00 -26.25
CA ALA A 156 -17.07 -9.70 -26.59
C ALA A 156 -17.49 -8.92 -25.33
N ARG A 157 -18.17 -9.57 -24.37
CA ARG A 157 -18.58 -8.94 -23.11
C ARG A 157 -17.38 -8.54 -22.25
N VAL A 158 -16.31 -9.34 -22.24
CA VAL A 158 -15.05 -8.98 -21.59
C VAL A 158 -14.44 -7.74 -22.24
N GLY A 159 -14.46 -7.65 -23.58
CA GLY A 159 -13.98 -6.47 -24.31
C GLY A 159 -14.73 -5.18 -23.94
N VAL A 160 -16.06 -5.23 -23.86
CA VAL A 160 -16.88 -4.10 -23.42
C VAL A 160 -16.52 -3.66 -22.00
N LEU A 161 -16.40 -4.62 -21.07
CA LEU A 161 -16.01 -4.31 -19.69
C LEU A 161 -14.61 -3.70 -19.61
N MET A 162 -13.65 -4.16 -20.42
CA MET A 162 -12.32 -3.57 -20.48
C MET A 162 -12.34 -2.13 -20.98
N SER A 163 -13.21 -1.81 -21.95
CA SER A 163 -13.44 -0.42 -22.37
C SER A 163 -14.03 0.41 -21.24
N ASP A 164 -15.00 -0.12 -20.50
CA ASP A 164 -15.59 0.57 -19.33
C ASP A 164 -14.53 0.82 -18.25
N PHE A 165 -13.62 -0.13 -18.00
CA PHE A 165 -12.48 0.08 -17.10
C PHE A 165 -11.56 1.21 -17.58
N ALA A 166 -11.25 1.27 -18.87
CA ALA A 166 -10.41 2.32 -19.43
C ALA A 166 -11.02 3.70 -19.20
N VAL A 167 -12.31 3.87 -19.52
CA VAL A 167 -13.04 5.12 -19.27
C VAL A 167 -13.09 5.44 -17.77
N CYS A 168 -13.42 4.46 -16.92
CA CYS A 168 -13.46 4.66 -15.47
C CYS A 168 -12.09 5.06 -14.89
N MET A 169 -10.98 4.56 -15.43
CA MET A 169 -9.64 4.97 -14.99
C MET A 169 -9.35 6.43 -15.33
N THR A 170 -9.73 6.88 -16.53
CA THR A 170 -9.63 8.30 -16.95
C THR A 170 -10.48 9.18 -16.03
N LEU A 171 -11.73 8.78 -15.75
CA LEU A 171 -12.63 9.54 -14.90
C LEU A 171 -12.18 9.57 -13.43
N ALA A 172 -11.67 8.46 -12.90
CA ALA A 172 -11.12 8.40 -11.54
C ALA A 172 -9.91 9.34 -11.39
N HIS A 173 -9.03 9.38 -12.38
CA HIS A 173 -7.90 10.31 -12.36
C HIS A 173 -8.35 11.77 -12.51
N GLY A 174 -9.33 12.04 -13.38
CA GLY A 174 -9.96 13.36 -13.45
C GLY A 174 -10.51 13.81 -12.10
N LEU A 175 -11.25 12.94 -11.39
CA LEU A 175 -11.78 13.25 -10.05
C LEU A 175 -10.67 13.55 -9.05
N GLU A 176 -9.59 12.76 -9.05
CA GLU A 176 -8.40 12.97 -8.22
C GLU A 176 -7.76 14.34 -8.50
N LEU A 177 -7.63 14.72 -9.78
CA LEU A 177 -7.09 16.01 -10.18
C LEU A 177 -7.98 17.17 -9.72
N LEU A 178 -9.29 17.03 -9.87
CA LEU A 178 -10.26 18.03 -9.41
C LEU A 178 -10.17 18.25 -7.89
N GLN A 179 -10.04 17.17 -7.12
CA GLN A 179 -10.00 17.22 -5.66
C GLN A 179 -8.65 17.71 -5.11
N THR A 180 -7.54 17.33 -5.77
CA THR A 180 -6.19 17.59 -5.26
C THR A 180 -5.59 18.89 -5.81
N TYR A 181 -5.80 19.17 -7.09
CA TYR A 181 -5.15 20.28 -7.81
C TYR A 181 -6.14 21.32 -8.36
N GLY A 182 -7.44 21.02 -8.33
CA GLY A 182 -8.52 21.93 -8.71
C GLY A 182 -8.90 21.92 -10.19
N LEU A 183 -9.83 22.81 -10.56
CA LEU A 183 -10.46 22.85 -11.89
C LEU A 183 -9.50 23.05 -13.05
N ARG A 184 -8.41 23.80 -12.87
CA ARG A 184 -7.43 24.06 -13.94
C ARG A 184 -6.70 22.78 -14.35
N ALA A 185 -6.22 22.00 -13.39
CA ALA A 185 -5.53 20.74 -13.65
C ALA A 185 -6.49 19.72 -14.27
N PHE A 186 -7.73 19.67 -13.76
CA PHE A 186 -8.80 18.88 -14.37
C PHE A 186 -9.03 19.26 -15.84
N TYR A 187 -9.19 20.55 -16.13
CA TYR A 187 -9.44 21.05 -17.48
C TYR A 187 -8.30 20.69 -18.42
N GLN A 188 -7.05 20.97 -18.03
CA GLN A 188 -5.86 20.65 -18.81
C GLN A 188 -5.72 19.16 -19.09
N TYR A 189 -6.13 18.29 -18.16
CA TYR A 189 -6.09 16.84 -18.38
C TYR A 189 -7.05 16.41 -19.49
N PHE A 190 -8.28 16.91 -19.50
CA PHE A 190 -9.26 16.54 -20.52
C PHE A 190 -8.99 17.22 -21.87
N THR A 191 -8.59 18.50 -21.89
CA THR A 191 -8.29 19.20 -23.15
C THR A 191 -6.92 18.86 -23.72
N GLY A 192 -5.95 18.53 -22.87
CA GLY A 192 -4.63 18.06 -23.30
C GLY A 192 -4.66 16.64 -23.87
N CYS A 193 -5.68 15.85 -23.51
CA CYS A 193 -5.97 14.57 -24.17
C CYS A 193 -6.39 14.76 -25.63
N ASP A 194 -7.14 15.82 -25.94
CA ASP A 194 -7.54 16.15 -27.32
C ASP A 194 -6.31 16.52 -28.20
N ASP A 195 -5.28 17.12 -27.59
CA ASP A 195 -4.02 17.44 -28.28
C ASP A 195 -3.11 16.21 -28.50
N GLU A 196 -3.13 15.20 -27.61
CA GLU A 196 -2.39 13.95 -27.81
C GLU A 196 -2.98 13.05 -28.90
N GLU A 197 -4.31 13.01 -29.05
CA GLU A 197 -4.95 12.28 -30.17
C GLU A 197 -4.59 12.92 -31.52
N ASN A 198 -4.51 14.24 -31.62
CA ASN A 198 -4.05 14.94 -32.82
C ASN A 198 -2.55 14.71 -33.11
N ARG A 199 -1.72 14.43 -32.10
CA ARG A 199 -0.29 14.13 -32.27
C ARG A 199 -0.02 12.70 -32.74
N LYS A 200 -0.90 11.75 -32.41
CA LYS A 200 -0.82 10.35 -32.89
C LYS A 200 -1.40 10.14 -34.28
N ALA A 201 -2.23 11.06 -34.78
CA ALA A 201 -2.72 11.07 -36.16
C ALA A 201 -1.73 11.69 -37.17
N ALA A 202 -0.58 12.20 -36.70
CA ALA A 202 0.46 12.83 -37.52
C ALA A 202 1.72 11.95 -37.73
N PHE A 203 1.64 10.65 -37.41
CA PHE A 203 2.69 9.65 -37.70
C PHE A 203 2.11 8.41 -38.37
#